data_AF-A0A453RIP7-F1
#
_entry.id   AF-A0A453RIP7-F1
#
_cell.length_a   1.000
_cell.length_b   1.000
_cell.length_c   1.000
_cell.angle_alpha   90.00
_cell.angle_beta   90.00
_cell.angle_gamma   90.00
#
_symmetry.space_group_name_H-M   'P 1'
#
loop_
_entity.id
_entity.type
_entity.pdbx_description
1 polymer ?
#
loop_
_entity_poly.entity_id
_entity_poly.type
_entity_poly.pdbx_seq_one_letter_code
_entity_poly.pdbx_strand_id
1 'polypeptide(L)' 'ERIQQCRGRVFALQDEPEVSRVWLPNNDSPGLAMARAFGDFCLKDYGLISVPQISYRRLTEKDEFIILATDGVCFIAFY' A
#
# COMPACT_ATOMS: atom_id res chain seq x y z
N GLU A 1 -0.43 0.31 -12.67
CA GLU A 1 -0.35 -0.71 -13.75
C GLU A 1 -0.99 -2.05 -13.37
N ARG A 2 -0.39 -2.89 -12.50
CA ARG A 2 -0.91 -4.23 -12.17
C ARG A 2 -2.40 -4.29 -11.77
N ILE A 3 -2.84 -3.39 -10.89
CA ILE A 3 -4.25 -3.33 -10.45
C ILE A 3 -5.18 -3.09 -11.64
N GLN A 4 -4.85 -2.14 -12.50
CA GLN A 4 -5.64 -1.80 -13.69
C GLN A 4 -5.65 -2.95 -14.71
N GLN A 5 -4.52 -3.65 -14.89
CA GLN A 5 -4.43 -4.84 -15.74
C GLN A 5 -5.32 -5.99 -15.22
N CYS A 6 -5.45 -6.12 -13.90
CA CYS A 6 -6.36 -7.07 -13.25
C CYS A 6 -7.81 -6.55 -13.13
N ARG A 7 -8.20 -5.52 -13.89
CA ARG A 7 -9.53 -4.89 -13.87
C ARG A 7 -9.91 -4.25 -12.52
N GLY A 8 -8.97 -4.11 -11.59
CA GLY A 8 -9.17 -3.32 -10.38
C GLY A 8 -9.20 -1.83 -10.69
N ARG A 9 -9.86 -1.05 -9.83
CA ARG A 9 -9.94 0.41 -9.96
C ARG A 9 -9.06 1.09 -8.93
N VAL A 10 -8.49 2.24 -9.29
CA VAL A 10 -7.70 3.08 -8.39
C VAL A 10 -8.20 4.51 -8.47
N PHE A 11 -8.70 5.05 -7.36
CA PHE A 11 -9.12 6.44 -7.23
C PHE A 11 -9.22 6.85 -5.75
N ALA A 12 -9.22 8.14 -5.50
CA ALA A 12 -9.34 8.73 -4.18
C ALA A 12 -10.81 8.96 -3.78
N LEU A 13 -11.08 9.01 -2.47
CA LEU A 13 -12.37 9.49 -1.98
C LEU A 13 -12.49 11.00 -2.20
N GLN A 14 -13.72 11.50 -2.36
CA GLN A 14 -13.93 12.94 -2.53
C GLN A 14 -13.45 13.74 -1.31
N ASP A 15 -13.67 13.20 -0.10
CA ASP A 15 -13.25 13.85 1.16
C ASP A 15 -11.74 13.69 1.45
N GLU A 16 -11.07 12.74 0.78
CA GLU A 16 -9.63 12.46 0.94
C GLU A 16 -8.94 12.36 -0.42
N PRO A 17 -8.85 13.46 -1.19
CA PRO A 17 -8.38 13.43 -2.59
C PRO A 17 -6.91 13.02 -2.74
N GLU A 18 -6.12 13.15 -1.67
CA GLU A 18 -4.70 12.77 -1.65
C GLU A 18 -4.48 11.27 -1.47
N VAL A 19 -5.49 10.53 -1.00
CA VAL A 19 -5.36 9.11 -0.68
C VAL A 19 -5.94 8.24 -1.79
N SER A 20 -5.07 7.72 -2.66
CA SER A 20 -5.47 6.75 -3.67
C SER A 20 -5.78 5.39 -3.07
N ARG A 21 -6.95 4.84 -3.38
CA ARG A 21 -7.43 3.55 -2.88
C ARG A 21 -7.68 2.57 -4.02
N VAL A 22 -7.51 1.29 -3.73
CA VAL A 22 -7.83 0.15 -4.58
C VAL A 22 -9.26 -0.28 -4.32
N TRP A 23 -10.05 -0.46 -5.37
CA TRP A 23 -11.46 -0.80 -5.29
C TRP A 23 -11.81 -2.01 -6.17
N LEU A 24 -12.89 -2.71 -5.80
CA LEU A 24 -13.50 -3.71 -6.66
C LEU A 24 -13.95 -3.08 -7.98
N PRO A 25 -14.04 -3.83 -9.09
CA PRO A 25 -14.47 -3.28 -10.39
C PRO A 25 -15.92 -2.78 -10.37
N ASN A 26 -16.80 -3.48 -9.65
CA ASN A 26 -18.25 -3.27 -9.73
C ASN A 26 -18.83 -2.62 -8.47
N ASN A 27 -18.02 -2.42 -7.43
CA ASN A 27 -18.47 -1.87 -6.17
C ASN A 27 -17.40 -0.97 -5.57
N ASP A 28 -17.83 0.13 -4.97
CA ASP A 28 -16.94 1.07 -4.27
C ASP A 28 -16.71 0.58 -2.82
N SER A 29 -16.38 -0.71 -2.67
CA SER A 29 -16.03 -1.34 -1.40
C SER A 29 -15.43 -2.74 -1.60
N PRO A 30 -14.49 -3.20 -0.75
CA PRO A 30 -13.75 -2.40 0.23
C PRO A 30 -12.66 -1.56 -0.45
N GLY A 31 -12.49 -0.31 -0.01
CA GLY A 31 -11.44 0.59 -0.50
C GLY A 31 -10.17 0.48 0.32
N LEU A 32 -9.07 0.03 -0.29
CA LEU A 32 -7.78 -0.17 0.40
C LEU A 32 -6.73 0.85 -0.07
N ALA A 33 -6.15 1.63 0.86
CA ALA A 33 -5.13 2.65 0.54
C ALA A 33 -3.72 2.07 0.26
N MET A 34 -3.63 0.78 -0.10
CA MET A 34 -2.39 0.08 -0.37
C MET A 34 -2.54 -0.89 -1.54
N ALA A 35 -1.50 -1.03 -2.36
CA ALA A 35 -1.46 -1.98 -3.48
C ALA A 35 -0.94 -3.38 -3.08
N ARG A 36 -0.42 -3.53 -1.86
CA ARG A 36 0.15 -4.76 -1.30
C ARG A 36 -0.28 -4.88 0.16
N ALA A 37 -0.85 -6.02 0.54
CA ALA A 37 -1.28 -6.31 1.91
C ALA A 37 -1.41 -7.83 2.13
N PHE A 38 -1.30 -8.26 3.38
CA PHE A 38 -1.81 -9.57 3.80
C PHE A 38 -3.33 -9.47 4.01
N GLY A 39 -4.06 -10.57 3.82
CA GLY A 39 -5.53 -10.53 3.89
C GLY A 39 -6.18 -9.85 2.68
N ASP A 40 -7.31 -9.18 2.89
CA ASP A 40 -8.12 -8.51 1.85
C ASP A 40 -8.35 -9.38 0.60
N PHE A 41 -8.81 -10.61 0.86
CA PHE A 41 -8.97 -11.66 -0.15
C PHE A 41 -9.83 -11.22 -1.34
N CYS A 42 -10.85 -10.40 -1.11
CA CYS A 42 -11.72 -9.87 -2.17
C CYS A 42 -10.95 -9.06 -3.21
N LEU A 43 -9.84 -8.41 -2.85
CA LEU A 43 -9.04 -7.56 -3.75
C LEU A 43 -7.90 -8.33 -4.44
N LYS A 44 -7.62 -9.58 -4.03
CA LYS A 44 -6.50 -10.37 -4.56
C LYS A 44 -6.62 -10.62 -6.07
N ASP A 45 -7.83 -10.95 -6.52
CA ASP A 45 -8.11 -11.17 -7.94
C ASP A 45 -8.04 -9.90 -8.79
N TYR A 46 -8.05 -8.72 -8.14
CA TYR A 46 -8.03 -7.41 -8.78
C TYR A 46 -6.68 -6.71 -8.65
N GLY A 47 -5.62 -7.49 -8.46
CA GLY A 47 -4.27 -6.97 -8.40
C GLY A 47 -3.90 -6.39 -7.03
N LEU A 48 -4.43 -6.92 -5.92
CA LEU A 48 -3.75 -6.86 -4.63
C LEU A 48 -2.80 -8.07 -4.50
N ILE A 49 -1.56 -7.88 -4.08
CA ILE A 49 -0.62 -9.01 -3.83
C ILE A 49 -0.15 -9.01 -2.38
N SER A 50 0.26 -10.19 -1.92
CA SER A 50 0.96 -10.39 -0.64
C SER A 50 2.45 -10.68 -0.82
N VAL A 51 2.97 -10.60 -2.05
CA VAL A 51 4.40 -10.78 -2.32
C VAL A 51 5.16 -9.54 -1.81
N PRO A 52 6.07 -9.68 -0.83
CA PRO A 52 6.80 -8.56 -0.27
C PRO A 52 7.89 -8.08 -1.22
N GLN A 53 8.35 -6.85 -1.01
CA GLN A 53 9.59 -6.38 -1.59
C GLN A 53 10.75 -6.78 -0.66
N ILE A 54 11.72 -7.52 -1.19
CA ILE A 54 12.87 -8.00 -0.43
C ILE A 54 14.09 -7.17 -0.82
N SER A 55 14.80 -6.64 0.17
CA SER A 55 16.08 -5.94 0.00
C SER A 55 17.10 -6.46 1.00
N TYR A 56 18.37 -6.37 0.65
CA TYR A 56 19.48 -6.73 1.51
C TYR A 56 20.39 -5.53 1.70
N ARG A 57 20.80 -5.28 2.95
CA ARG A 57 21.77 -4.25 3.29
C ARG A 57 22.81 -4.86 4.21
N ARG A 58 24.09 -4.64 3.89
CA ARG A 58 25.19 -5.00 4.79
C ARG A 58 25.37 -3.89 5.82
N LEU A 59 25.27 -4.24 7.10
CA LEU A 59 25.51 -3.31 8.20
C LEU A 59 27.01 -3.04 8.32
N THR A 60 27.33 -1.80 8.69
CA THR A 60 28.68 -1.32 8.98
C THR A 60 28.72 -0.72 10.37
N GLU A 61 29.92 -0.47 10.90
CA GLU A 61 30.09 0.21 12.19
C GLU A 61 29.52 1.65 12.22
N LYS A 62 29.14 2.20 11.06
CA LYS A 62 28.50 3.52 10.96
C LYS A 62 26.97 3.46 11.12
N ASP A 63 26.37 2.28 11.06
CA ASP A 63 24.92 2.10 11.22
C ASP A 63 24.60 1.87 12.72
N GLU A 64 24.11 2.91 13.41
CA GLU A 64 23.86 2.89 14.87
C GLU A 64 22.56 2.16 15.26
N PHE A 65 21.48 2.34 14.51
CA PHE A 65 20.18 1.74 14.78
C PHE A 65 19.31 1.62 13.53
N ILE A 66 18.30 0.74 13.59
CA ILE A 66 17.29 0.56 12.54
C ILE A 66 15.94 1.02 13.10
N ILE A 67 15.29 1.95 12.40
CA ILE A 67 13.92 2.38 12.71
C ILE A 67 12.97 1.68 11.75
N LEU A 68 11.96 1.01 12.32
CA LEU A 68 10.79 0.56 11.60
C LEU A 68 9.60 1.35 12.13
N ALA A 69 8.82 1.95 11.22
CA ALA A 69 7.69 2.78 11.57
C ALA A 69 6.52 2.52 10.62
N THR A 70 5.30 2.75 11.12
CA THR A 70 4.10 2.81 10.29
C THR A 70 3.99 4.18 9.61
N ASP A 71 3.14 4.27 8.60
CA ASP A 71 2.82 5.50 7.88
C ASP A 71 2.36 6.66 8.80
N GLY A 72 1.66 6.35 9.90
CA GLY A 72 1.24 7.35 10.88
C GLY A 72 2.40 8.13 11.53
N VAL A 73 3.57 7.51 11.73
CA VAL A 73 4.75 8.21 12.27
C VAL A 73 5.39 9.10 11.20
N CYS A 74 5.46 8.59 9.97
CA CYS A 74 5.98 9.33 8.82
C CYS A 74 5.15 10.60 8.59
N PHE A 75 3.83 10.51 8.68
CA PHE A 75 2.94 11.67 8.53
C PHE A 75 3.23 12.80 9.54
N ILE A 76 3.61 12.45 10.77
CA ILE A 76 3.94 13.42 11.82
C ILE A 76 5.34 14.02 11.64
N ALA A 77 6.30 13.23 11.16
CA ALA A 77 7.70 13.66 11.04
C ALA A 77 7.95 14.66 9.89
N PHE A 78 7.00 14.81 8.97
CA PHE A 78 7.09 15.70 7.80
C PHE A 78 6.13 16.90 7.87
N TYR A 79 5.46 17.12 9.01
CA TYR A 79 4.62 18.29 9.31
C TYR A 79 5.32 19.21 10.32
#